data_AF-A0AA50VPG5-F1
#
_entry.id   AF-A0AA50VPG5-F1
#
_cell.length_a   1.000
_cell.length_b   1.000
_cell.length_c   1.000
_cell.angle_alpha   90.00
_cell.angle_beta   90.00
_cell.angle_gamma   90.00
#
_symmetry.space_group_name_H-M   'P 1'
#
loop_
_entity.id
_entity.type
_entity.pdbx_description
1 polymer ?
#
loop_
_entity_poly.entity_id
_entity_poly.type
_entity_poly.pdbx_seq_one_letter_code
_entity_poly.pdbx_strand_id
1 'polypeptide(L)' 'VWMDRPDLGTEYSGWQAIDSTPQEASEGIYRCGPASLRAVRDGELQRPYDVSYVFAQVNAD' A
#
# COMPACT_ATOMS: atom_id res chain seq x y z
N VAL A 1 3.31 9.21 -1.95
CA VAL A 1 3.78 9.72 -3.26
C VAL A 1 2.63 9.77 -4.26
N TRP A 2 2.64 10.65 -5.27
CA TRP A 2 1.63 10.65 -6.34
C TRP A 2 2.20 10.01 -7.61
N MET A 3 1.55 8.97 -8.13
CA MET A 3 1.98 8.28 -9.36
C MET A 3 0.83 7.48 -9.99
N ASP A 4 0.99 7.12 -11.27
CA ASP A 4 0.11 6.16 -11.93
C ASP A 4 0.44 4.73 -11.51
N ARG A 5 -0.59 3.86 -11.53
CA ARG A 5 -0.48 2.42 -11.23
C ARG A 5 -0.92 1.58 -12.44
N PRO A 6 -0.17 1.61 -13.55
CA PRO A 6 -0.52 0.84 -14.75
C PRO A 6 -0.55 -0.68 -14.49
N ASP A 7 0.12 -1.15 -13.44
CA ASP A 7 0.09 -2.53 -12.96
C ASP A 7 -1.25 -2.93 -12.31
N LEU A 8 -2.05 -1.96 -11.82
CA LEU A 8 -3.35 -2.20 -11.19
C LEU A 8 -4.54 -1.63 -11.95
N GLY A 9 -4.31 -0.67 -12.84
CA GLY A 9 -5.36 0.09 -13.53
C GLY A 9 -5.41 1.55 -13.09
N THR A 10 -6.01 2.38 -13.95
CA THR A 10 -6.11 3.84 -13.75
C THR A 10 -6.85 4.23 -12.48
N GLU A 11 -7.75 3.38 -12.00
CA GLU A 11 -8.55 3.60 -10.80
C GLU A 11 -7.68 3.65 -9.53
N TYR A 12 -6.56 2.91 -9.48
CA TYR A 12 -5.65 2.88 -8.33
C TYR A 12 -4.51 3.91 -8.40
N SER A 13 -4.49 4.72 -9.45
CA SER A 13 -3.55 5.83 -9.62
C SER A 13 -3.81 6.96 -8.62
N GLY A 14 -2.86 7.88 -8.49
CA GLY A 14 -2.91 8.98 -7.54
C GLY A 14 -2.03 8.73 -6.32
N TRP A 15 -2.53 9.03 -5.12
CA TRP A 15 -1.75 8.88 -3.89
C TRP A 15 -1.47 7.43 -3.52
N GLN A 16 -0.19 7.13 -3.33
CA GLN A 16 0.33 5.87 -2.83
C GLN A 16 1.03 6.08 -1.47
N ALA A 17 0.74 5.25 -0.50
CA ALA A 17 1.51 5.17 0.74
C ALA A 17 2.85 4.50 0.48
N ILE A 18 3.91 5.10 1.03
CA ILE A 18 5.27 4.54 1.05
C ILE A 18 5.79 4.83 2.46
N ASP A 19 6.31 3.80 3.12
CA ASP A 19 6.89 3.93 4.46
C ASP A 19 8.31 3.33 4.46
N SER A 20 9.29 4.18 4.79
CA SER A 20 10.69 3.78 4.91
C SER A 20 11.09 3.40 6.33
N THR A 21 10.16 3.50 7.29
CA THR A 21 10.38 3.08 8.68
C THR A 21 10.46 1.54 8.72
N PRO A 22 11.54 0.95 9.25
CA PRO A 22 11.70 -0.49 9.31
C PRO A 22 10.80 -1.08 10.41
N GLN A 23 9.53 -1.33 10.08
CA GLN A 23 8.54 -1.90 11.00
C GLN A 23 8.32 -3.39 10.71
N GLU A 24 7.92 -3.73 9.49
CA GLU A 24 7.80 -5.11 9.01
C GLU A 24 8.62 -5.34 7.73
N ALA A 25 9.03 -6.59 7.52
CA ALA A 25 9.77 -6.99 6.34
C ALA A 25 8.80 -7.39 5.22
N SER A 26 8.85 -6.69 4.09
CA SER A 26 8.16 -7.05 2.84
C SER A 26 9.14 -7.81 1.94
N GLU A 27 8.85 -9.09 1.67
CA GLU A 27 9.74 -10.01 0.95
C GLU A 27 11.14 -10.15 1.59
N GLY A 28 11.21 -10.11 2.93
CA GLY A 28 12.47 -10.27 3.67
C GLY A 28 13.35 -9.01 3.72
N ILE A 29 12.88 -7.89 3.18
CA ILE A 29 13.55 -6.58 3.24
C ILE A 29 12.62 -5.58 3.95
N TYR A 30 13.16 -4.73 4.81
CA TYR A 30 12.38 -3.64 5.40
C TYR A 30 12.06 -2.58 4.33
N ARG A 31 10.84 -2.65 3.80
CA ARG A 31 10.25 -1.70 2.84
C ARG A 31 8.74 -1.83 2.91
N CYS A 32 8.01 -0.76 2.60
CA CYS A 32 6.56 -0.78 2.50
C CYS A 32 6.08 0.12 1.36
N GLY A 33 5.23 -0.43 0.49
CA GLY A 33 4.59 0.25 -0.62
C GLY A 33 5.36 0.17 -1.94
N PRO A 34 4.86 0.80 -3.01
CA PRO A 34 3.72 1.73 -3.03
C PRO A 34 2.34 1.03 -2.88
N ALA A 35 1.60 1.41 -1.84
CA ALA A 35 0.24 0.93 -1.58
C ALA A 35 -0.79 1.97 -2.03
N SER A 36 -1.73 1.62 -2.90
CA SER A 36 -2.75 2.57 -3.36
C SER A 36 -3.68 2.96 -2.21
N LEU A 37 -3.81 4.26 -1.93
CA LEU A 37 -4.73 4.72 -0.88
C LEU A 37 -6.19 4.42 -1.21
N ARG A 38 -6.54 4.29 -2.50
CA ARG A 38 -7.86 3.79 -2.91
C ARG A 38 -8.05 2.35 -2.45
N ALA A 39 -7.11 1.47 -2.75
CA ALA A 39 -7.18 0.06 -2.34
C ALA A 39 -7.24 -0.09 -0.82
N VAL A 40 -6.47 0.72 -0.07
CA VAL A 40 -6.53 0.75 1.41
C VAL A 40 -7.93 1.15 1.88
N ARG A 41 -8.45 2.28 1.40
CA ARG A 41 -9.79 2.77 1.79
C ARG A 41 -10.89 1.76 1.48
N ASP A 42 -10.82 1.13 0.32
CA ASP A 42 -11.84 0.19 -0.17
C ASP A 42 -11.65 -1.23 0.40
N GLY A 43 -10.62 -1.46 1.24
CA GLY A 43 -10.35 -2.73 1.91
C GLY A 43 -9.84 -3.84 1.00
N GLU A 44 -9.22 -3.51 -0.13
CA GLU A 44 -8.73 -4.49 -1.11
C GLU A 44 -7.34 -5.04 -0.74
N LEU A 45 -7.29 -5.80 0.36
CA LEU A 45 -6.03 -6.19 1.03
C LEU A 45 -5.07 -7.05 0.19
N GLN A 46 -5.56 -7.69 -0.88
CA GLN A 46 -4.76 -8.56 -1.75
C GLN A 46 -4.03 -7.81 -2.87
N ARG A 47 -4.24 -6.49 -2.98
CA ARG A 47 -3.58 -5.67 -4.01
C ARG A 47 -2.12 -5.38 -3.62
N PRO A 48 -1.18 -5.45 -4.56
CA PRO A 48 0.19 -5.07 -4.28
C PRO A 48 0.34 -3.53 -4.23
N TYR A 49 1.30 -2.97 -3.50
CA TYR A 49 2.18 -3.63 -2.52
C TYR A 49 1.69 -3.30 -1.11
N ASP A 50 1.83 -4.26 -0.19
CA ASP A 50 1.66 -4.08 1.27
C ASP A 50 0.35 -3.41 1.73
N VAL A 51 -0.74 -3.51 0.95
CA VAL A 51 -2.03 -2.86 1.28
C VAL A 51 -2.59 -3.36 2.60
N SER A 52 -2.46 -4.66 2.90
CA SER A 52 -2.88 -5.25 4.18
C SER A 52 -2.17 -4.61 5.37
N TYR A 53 -0.86 -4.37 5.26
CA TYR A 53 -0.06 -3.75 6.31
C TYR A 53 -0.45 -2.29 6.52
N VAL A 54 -0.56 -1.50 5.43
CA VAL A 54 -0.99 -0.09 5.51
C VAL A 54 -2.41 0.03 6.05
N PHE A 55 -3.31 -0.90 5.71
CA PHE A 55 -4.65 -0.95 6.27
C PHE A 55 -4.64 -1.19 7.79
N ALA A 56 -3.83 -2.16 8.26
CA ALA A 56 -3.70 -2.44 9.69
C ALA A 56 -3.16 -1.24 10.48
N GLN A 57 -2.22 -0.46 9.92
CA GLN A 57 -1.70 0.75 10.57
C GLN A 57 -2.79 1.79 10.91
N VAL A 58 -3.90 1.81 10.17
CA VAL A 58 -4.96 2.83 10.32
C VAL A 58 -6.29 2.26 10.81
N ASN A 59 -6.45 0.94 10.86
CA ASN A 59 -7.76 0.31 11.09
C ASN A 59 -7.68 -1.04 11.85
N ALA A 60 -6.57 -1.35 12.52
CA ALA A 60 -6.54 -2.42 13.52
C ALA A 60 -7.26 -1.98 14.81
N ASP A 61 -7.91 -2.93 15.49
CA ASP A 61 -8.55 -2.76 16.81
C ASP A 61 -7.55 -3.08 17.94
#